data_AF-A0A0H4CAD5-F1
#
_entry.id   AF-A0A0H4CAD5-F1
#
_cell.length_a   1.000
_cell.length_b   1.000
_cell.length_c   1.000
_cell.angle_alpha   90.00
_cell.angle_beta   90.00
_cell.angle_gamma   90.00
#
_symmetry.space_group_name_H-M   'P 1'
#
loop_
_entity.id
_entity.type
_entity.pdbx_description
1 polymer ?
#
loop_
_entity_poly.entity_id
_entity_poly.type
_entity_poly.pdbx_seq_one_letter_code
_entity_poly.pdbx_strand_id
1 'polypeptide(L)'
;MNVSQTHADAEEDVLPPAPPRPAAPLRPILQRALQDAAFAADVAVDGDRLVLTVVTWTVPWSPQLSAEAAREWMRESGIPGEARRAGPHVALHLPTSSSVHRLVAVLLEARSRLHATARGLTRELKDRGVDAKAAADPDVIALRLEGDHLASAVRFAELLGAPDIALDLKLVGPRGRYRLAERIEYLVTRITGSPVNAVTEAACAHADDSLSLYLSVDQADLLLQRLTHLTRDSPAPDGEDQAPPASGDES
;
A
#
# COMPACT_ATOMS: atom_id res chain seq x y z
N MET A 1 39.78 -28.88 -61.10
CA MET A 1 38.82 -27.79 -60.81
C MET A 1 38.75 -27.67 -59.29
N ASN A 2 39.13 -26.49 -58.80
CA ASN A 2 39.09 -26.07 -57.40
C ASN A 2 37.67 -26.18 -56.83
N VAL A 3 37.53 -26.44 -55.53
CA VAL A 3 37.13 -25.45 -54.51
C VAL A 3 37.49 -26.01 -53.13
N SER A 4 38.52 -25.47 -52.50
CA SER A 4 38.74 -25.57 -51.05
C SER A 4 37.82 -24.56 -50.37
N GLN A 5 36.83 -25.04 -49.62
CA GLN A 5 36.05 -24.18 -48.72
C GLN A 5 36.75 -24.13 -47.36
N THR A 6 37.48 -23.04 -47.14
CA THR A 6 37.97 -22.62 -45.84
C THR A 6 36.80 -22.01 -45.08
N HIS A 7 36.19 -22.76 -44.16
CA HIS A 7 35.32 -22.19 -43.14
C HIS A 7 36.21 -21.46 -42.13
N ALA A 8 36.20 -20.13 -42.18
CA ALA A 8 36.72 -19.30 -41.12
C ALA A 8 35.70 -19.32 -39.98
N ASP A 9 36.07 -19.93 -38.86
CA ASP A 9 35.41 -19.73 -37.58
C ASP A 9 35.49 -18.24 -37.25
N ALA A 10 34.34 -17.57 -37.29
CA ALA A 10 34.20 -16.24 -36.72
C ALA A 10 34.15 -16.43 -35.21
N GLU A 11 35.29 -16.19 -34.55
CA GLU A 11 35.34 -15.98 -33.10
C GLU A 11 34.43 -14.79 -32.78
N GLU A 12 33.23 -15.09 -32.28
CA GLU A 12 32.34 -14.12 -31.66
C GLU A 12 33.11 -13.49 -30.49
N ASP A 13 33.55 -12.25 -30.68
CA ASP A 13 34.23 -11.43 -29.68
C ASP A 13 33.22 -11.12 -28.55
N VAL A 14 33.07 -12.08 -27.62
CA VAL A 14 32.24 -11.94 -26.43
C VAL A 14 32.92 -10.92 -25.52
N LEU A 15 32.55 -9.64 -25.70
CA LEU A 15 32.97 -8.56 -24.82
C LEU A 15 32.74 -8.95 -23.36
N PRO A 16 33.72 -8.73 -22.46
CA PRO A 16 33.57 -9.06 -21.06
C PRO A 16 32.39 -8.27 -20.46
N PRO A 17 31.61 -8.89 -19.55
CA PRO A 17 30.48 -8.21 -18.94
C PRO A 17 30.94 -6.94 -18.24
N ALA A 18 30.23 -5.84 -18.49
CA ALA A 18 30.52 -4.56 -17.87
C ALA A 18 30.55 -4.71 -16.33
N PRO A 19 31.48 -4.03 -15.63
CA PRO A 19 31.55 -4.12 -14.18
C PRO A 19 30.23 -3.64 -13.55
N PRO A 20 29.79 -4.27 -12.45
CA PRO A 20 28.54 -3.91 -11.80
C PRO A 20 28.60 -2.48 -11.27
N ARG A 21 27.52 -1.72 -11.47
CA ARG A 21 27.42 -0.33 -10.98
C ARG A 21 27.40 -0.29 -9.45
N PRO A 22 28.09 0.68 -8.81
CA PRO A 22 28.14 0.81 -7.35
C PRO A 22 26.77 1.14 -6.76
N ALA A 23 26.57 0.84 -5.48
CA ALA A 23 25.30 1.09 -4.78
C ALA A 23 25.19 2.51 -4.20
N ALA A 24 26.32 3.12 -3.82
CA ALA A 24 26.35 4.41 -3.12
C ALA A 24 25.46 5.52 -3.74
N PRO A 25 25.42 5.71 -5.08
CA PRO A 25 24.55 6.71 -5.69
C PRO A 25 23.05 6.48 -5.48
N LEU A 26 22.61 5.26 -5.15
CA LEU A 26 21.21 4.90 -4.95
C LEU A 26 20.72 5.15 -3.52
N ARG A 27 21.56 5.71 -2.63
CA ARG A 27 21.14 6.08 -1.26
C ARG A 27 19.80 6.82 -1.20
N PRO A 28 19.55 7.91 -1.95
CA PRO A 28 18.28 8.64 -1.87
C PRO A 28 17.08 7.79 -2.32
N ILE A 29 17.28 6.91 -3.30
CA ILE A 29 16.24 6.00 -3.79
C ILE A 29 15.88 4.98 -2.69
N LEU A 30 16.90 4.37 -2.06
CA LEU A 30 16.68 3.43 -0.97
C LEU A 30 16.00 4.12 0.23
N GLN A 31 16.45 5.31 0.61
CA GLN A 31 15.84 6.08 1.71
C GLN A 31 14.37 6.39 1.45
N ARG A 32 14.02 6.81 0.22
CA ARG A 32 12.62 7.04 -0.15
C ARG A 32 11.80 5.76 -0.11
N ALA A 33 12.32 4.65 -0.65
CA ALA A 33 11.62 3.37 -0.61
C ALA A 33 11.34 2.90 0.83
N LEU A 34 12.30 3.08 1.74
CA LEU A 34 12.14 2.79 3.18
C LEU A 34 11.05 3.65 3.81
N GLN A 35 11.03 4.95 3.52
CA GLN A 35 9.99 5.87 3.99
C GLN A 35 8.61 5.50 3.47
N ASP A 36 8.49 5.23 2.16
CA ASP A 36 7.24 4.87 1.51
C ASP A 36 6.67 3.54 2.08
N ALA A 37 7.56 2.60 2.39
CA ALA A 37 7.27 1.30 3.03
C ALA A 37 7.09 1.35 4.56
N ALA A 38 7.25 2.53 5.20
CA ALA A 38 7.34 2.68 6.65
C ALA A 38 8.29 1.66 7.33
N PHE A 39 9.38 1.33 6.64
CA PHE A 39 10.34 0.31 7.08
C PHE A 39 11.45 0.96 7.89
N ALA A 40 11.46 0.70 9.21
CA ALA A 40 12.44 1.30 10.11
C ALA A 40 13.85 0.70 9.90
N ALA A 41 14.73 1.49 9.26
CA ALA A 41 16.12 1.15 9.05
C ALA A 41 16.97 2.40 8.78
N ASP A 42 18.25 2.33 9.10
CA ASP A 42 19.23 3.38 8.83
C ASP A 42 20.08 3.04 7.60
N VAL A 43 20.36 4.03 6.77
CA VAL A 43 21.18 3.87 5.56
C VAL A 43 22.49 4.67 5.68
N ALA A 44 23.60 3.95 5.67
CA ALA A 44 24.95 4.50 5.60
C ALA A 44 25.63 4.16 4.27
N VAL A 45 26.62 4.97 3.89
CA VAL A 45 27.51 4.75 2.74
C VAL A 45 28.87 4.29 3.26
N ASP A 46 29.42 3.22 2.70
CA ASP A 46 30.73 2.67 3.04
C ASP A 46 31.54 2.46 1.75
N GLY A 47 32.25 3.50 1.32
CA GLY A 47 32.86 3.55 -0.02
C GLY A 47 31.78 3.49 -1.11
N ASP A 48 31.88 2.50 -1.99
CA ASP A 48 30.94 2.31 -3.10
C ASP A 48 29.67 1.51 -2.74
N ARG A 49 29.58 1.00 -1.51
CA ARG A 49 28.46 0.16 -1.04
C ARG A 49 27.51 0.92 -0.11
N LEU A 50 26.27 0.44 -0.02
CA LEU A 50 25.32 0.86 1.00
C LEU A 50 25.27 -0.16 2.13
N VAL A 51 25.09 0.34 3.35
CA VAL A 51 24.85 -0.49 4.53
C VAL A 51 23.50 -0.09 5.11
N LEU A 52 22.57 -1.04 5.13
CA LEU A 52 21.22 -0.89 5.67
C LEU A 52 21.14 -1.57 7.04
N THR A 53 21.07 -0.80 8.12
CA THR A 53 20.89 -1.33 9.47
C THR A 53 19.41 -1.43 9.79
N VAL A 54 18.90 -2.66 9.91
CA VAL A 54 17.47 -2.93 10.10
C VAL A 54 17.10 -2.81 11.58
N VAL A 55 16.17 -1.89 11.89
CA VAL A 55 15.72 -1.60 13.26
C VAL A 55 14.39 -2.29 13.57
N THR A 56 13.57 -2.55 12.55
CA THR A 56 12.30 -3.26 12.69
C THR A 56 12.46 -4.78 12.88
N TRP A 57 11.51 -5.39 13.60
CA TRP A 57 11.41 -6.83 13.84
C TRP A 57 10.47 -7.54 12.85
N THR A 58 9.77 -6.78 12.01
CA THR A 58 8.84 -7.29 11.00
C THR A 58 9.56 -7.56 9.69
N VAL A 59 10.51 -8.50 9.72
CA VAL A 59 11.34 -8.90 8.58
C VAL A 59 11.17 -10.37 8.21
N PRO A 60 11.46 -10.77 6.96
CA PRO A 60 11.30 -12.15 6.51
C PRO A 60 12.14 -13.19 7.28
N TRP A 61 13.20 -12.77 7.96
CA TRP A 61 14.06 -13.64 8.79
C TRP A 61 13.73 -13.57 10.29
N SER A 62 12.52 -13.14 10.64
CA SER A 62 11.92 -13.27 11.97
C SER A 62 11.30 -14.67 12.12
N PRO A 63 11.35 -15.33 13.29
CA PRO A 63 11.75 -14.80 14.61
C PRO A 63 13.24 -14.93 14.95
N GLN A 64 14.07 -15.58 14.13
CA GLN A 64 15.48 -15.84 14.47
C GLN A 64 16.30 -14.54 14.61
N LEU A 65 15.94 -13.48 13.87
CA LEU A 65 16.53 -12.14 13.93
C LEU A 65 18.08 -12.14 13.95
N SER A 66 18.71 -13.05 13.20
CA SER A 66 20.16 -13.23 13.15
C SER A 66 20.75 -12.80 11.80
N ALA A 67 22.07 -12.55 11.79
CA ALA A 67 22.79 -12.24 10.56
C ALA A 67 22.82 -13.43 9.60
N GLU A 68 22.86 -14.66 10.13
CA GLU A 68 22.82 -15.90 9.36
C GLU A 68 21.46 -16.07 8.67
N ALA A 69 20.36 -15.87 9.39
CA ALA A 69 19.02 -15.96 8.83
C ALA A 69 18.77 -14.87 7.77
N ALA A 70 19.24 -13.65 8.01
CA ALA A 70 19.17 -12.57 7.03
C ALA A 70 20.03 -12.86 5.78
N ARG A 71 21.23 -13.44 5.95
CA ARG A 71 22.09 -13.83 4.82
C ARG A 71 21.42 -14.92 3.99
N GLU A 72 20.81 -15.90 4.64
CA GLU A 72 20.09 -16.96 3.96
C GLU A 72 18.90 -16.43 3.17
N TRP A 73 18.08 -15.57 3.80
CA TRP A 73 16.99 -14.89 3.10
C TRP A 73 17.47 -14.06 1.90
N MET A 74 18.59 -13.32 2.03
CA MET A 74 19.17 -12.55 0.92
C MET A 74 19.58 -13.49 -0.23
N ARG A 75 20.17 -14.64 0.08
CA ARG A 75 20.57 -15.67 -0.88
C ARG A 75 19.36 -16.23 -1.62
N GLU A 76 18.32 -16.63 -0.91
CA GLU A 76 17.08 -17.17 -1.48
C GLU A 76 16.33 -16.13 -2.33
N SER A 77 16.35 -14.86 -1.91
CA SER A 77 15.71 -13.76 -2.64
C SER A 77 16.55 -13.26 -3.83
N GLY A 78 17.77 -13.77 -4.00
CA GLY A 78 18.69 -13.37 -5.06
C GLY A 78 19.23 -11.95 -4.91
N ILE A 79 19.37 -11.44 -3.67
CA ILE A 79 19.96 -10.14 -3.37
C ILE A 79 21.47 -10.32 -3.21
N PRO A 80 22.32 -9.86 -4.14
CA PRO A 80 23.77 -9.96 -3.98
C PRO A 80 24.22 -9.11 -2.80
N GLY A 81 24.98 -9.67 -1.86
CA GLY A 81 25.45 -8.93 -0.69
C GLY A 81 25.74 -9.83 0.49
N GLU A 82 25.90 -9.21 1.65
CA GLU A 82 26.15 -9.90 2.91
C GLU A 82 25.28 -9.32 4.02
N ALA A 83 24.89 -10.16 4.99
CA ALA A 83 24.35 -9.70 6.26
C ALA A 83 25.38 -9.90 7.37
N ARG A 84 25.49 -8.91 8.25
CA ARG A 84 26.37 -8.91 9.42
C ARG A 84 25.62 -8.42 10.64
N ARG A 85 26.08 -8.84 11.82
CA ARG A 85 25.54 -8.35 13.09
C ARG A 85 26.03 -6.93 13.34
N ALA A 86 25.13 -6.04 13.72
CA ALA A 86 25.40 -4.65 14.07
C ALA A 86 24.73 -4.33 15.42
N GLY A 87 25.41 -4.73 16.51
CA GLY A 87 24.86 -4.63 17.86
C GLY A 87 23.61 -5.53 18.04
N PRO A 88 22.45 -4.97 18.45
CA PRO A 88 21.20 -5.71 18.53
C PRO A 88 20.51 -5.87 17.17
N HIS A 89 21.03 -5.24 16.11
CA HIS A 89 20.44 -5.21 14.78
C HIS A 89 21.23 -6.03 13.77
N VAL A 90 20.66 -6.17 12.57
CA VAL A 90 21.32 -6.76 11.41
C VAL A 90 21.59 -5.68 10.39
N ALA A 91 22.82 -5.62 9.88
CA ALA A 91 23.24 -4.76 8.79
C ALA A 91 23.33 -5.55 7.48
N LEU A 92 22.61 -5.09 6.45
CA LEU A 92 22.67 -5.62 5.10
C LEU A 92 23.65 -4.78 4.27
N HIS A 93 24.71 -5.40 3.79
CA HIS A 93 25.70 -4.79 2.91
C HIS A 93 25.29 -5.01 1.46
N LEU A 94 24.99 -3.91 0.77
CA LEU A 94 24.50 -3.88 -0.61
C LEU A 94 25.61 -3.30 -1.50
N PRO A 95 26.43 -4.15 -2.14
CA PRO A 95 27.61 -3.73 -2.89
C PRO A 95 27.29 -3.05 -4.22
N THR A 96 26.14 -3.38 -4.83
CA THR A 96 25.84 -2.99 -6.21
C THR A 96 24.47 -2.34 -6.35
N SER A 97 24.28 -1.59 -7.44
CA SER A 97 22.98 -1.06 -7.83
C SER A 97 21.91 -2.17 -7.94
N SER A 98 22.27 -3.32 -8.50
CA SER A 98 21.38 -4.49 -8.59
C SER A 98 20.96 -5.03 -7.23
N SER A 99 21.84 -5.00 -6.23
CA SER A 99 21.52 -5.39 -4.85
C SER A 99 20.42 -4.50 -4.26
N VAL A 100 20.53 -3.18 -4.47
CA VAL A 100 19.56 -2.20 -3.97
C VAL A 100 18.21 -2.38 -4.67
N HIS A 101 18.20 -2.45 -6.01
CA HIS A 101 16.96 -2.65 -6.76
C HIS A 101 16.27 -3.97 -6.38
N ARG A 102 17.03 -5.05 -6.22
CA ARG A 102 16.47 -6.33 -5.81
C ARG A 102 15.89 -6.27 -4.41
N LEU A 103 16.60 -5.66 -3.46
CA LEU A 103 16.10 -5.45 -2.09
C LEU A 103 14.80 -4.66 -2.10
N VAL A 104 14.74 -3.55 -2.85
CA VAL A 104 13.53 -2.74 -3.00
C VAL A 104 12.38 -3.61 -3.52
N ALA A 105 12.60 -4.36 -4.59
CA ALA A 105 11.58 -5.19 -5.20
C ALA A 105 11.02 -6.27 -4.27
N VAL A 106 11.90 -6.98 -3.55
CA VAL A 106 11.48 -8.15 -2.76
C VAL A 106 11.03 -7.84 -1.34
N LEU A 107 11.52 -6.73 -0.75
CA LEU A 107 11.23 -6.39 0.65
C LEU A 107 10.34 -5.16 0.80
N LEU A 108 10.54 -4.14 -0.05
CA LEU A 108 9.95 -2.82 0.17
C LEU A 108 8.71 -2.58 -0.70
N GLU A 109 8.69 -3.00 -1.96
CA GLU A 109 7.60 -2.67 -2.91
C GLU A 109 6.22 -3.11 -2.40
N ALA A 110 6.09 -4.35 -1.93
CA ALA A 110 4.82 -4.85 -1.39
C ALA A 110 4.32 -4.01 -0.21
N ARG A 111 5.24 -3.64 0.71
CA ARG A 111 4.92 -2.80 1.87
C ARG A 111 4.62 -1.37 1.47
N SER A 112 5.37 -0.80 0.54
CA SER A 112 5.10 0.52 -0.03
C SER A 112 3.70 0.58 -0.63
N ARG A 113 3.30 -0.44 -1.41
CA ARG A 113 1.95 -0.54 -1.98
C ARG A 113 0.89 -0.62 -0.89
N LEU A 114 1.10 -1.45 0.13
CA LEU A 114 0.20 -1.60 1.27
C LEU A 114 -0.02 -0.26 2.01
N HIS A 115 1.07 0.40 2.41
CA HIS A 115 1.00 1.70 3.10
C HIS A 115 0.43 2.81 2.23
N ALA A 116 0.76 2.85 0.93
CA ALA A 116 0.20 3.81 -0.01
C ALA A 116 -1.32 3.62 -0.14
N THR A 117 -1.78 2.38 -0.26
CA THR A 117 -3.21 2.03 -0.38
C THR A 117 -3.97 2.41 0.88
N ALA A 118 -3.45 2.09 2.08
CA ALA A 118 -4.05 2.49 3.34
C ALA A 118 -4.14 4.02 3.50
N ARG A 119 -3.08 4.76 3.15
CA ARG A 119 -3.10 6.23 3.13
C ARG A 119 -4.11 6.79 2.14
N GLY A 120 -4.22 6.17 0.96
CA GLY A 120 -5.20 6.51 -0.07
C GLY A 120 -6.63 6.37 0.45
N LEU A 121 -6.97 5.20 1.01
CA LEU A 121 -8.29 4.95 1.60
C LEU A 121 -8.63 5.96 2.70
N THR A 122 -7.71 6.19 3.63
CA THR A 122 -7.91 7.15 4.73
C THR A 122 -8.19 8.55 4.18
N ARG A 123 -7.41 9.00 3.19
CA ARG A 123 -7.59 10.32 2.58
C ARG A 123 -8.94 10.43 1.87
N GLU A 124 -9.24 9.50 0.97
CA GLU A 124 -10.46 9.53 0.17
C GLU A 124 -11.72 9.48 1.04
N LEU A 125 -11.73 8.67 2.09
CA LEU A 125 -12.86 8.60 3.02
C LEU A 125 -13.01 9.88 3.84
N LYS A 126 -11.89 10.42 4.34
CA LYS A 126 -11.88 11.69 5.08
C LYS A 126 -12.38 12.86 4.22
N ASP A 127 -11.94 12.94 2.97
CA ASP A 127 -12.36 13.98 2.03
C ASP A 127 -13.86 13.92 1.73
N ARG A 128 -14.50 12.76 1.95
CA ARG A 128 -15.95 12.54 1.82
C ARG A 128 -16.70 12.61 3.16
N GLY A 129 -16.03 13.05 4.23
CA GLY A 129 -16.62 13.23 5.55
C GLY A 129 -16.96 11.93 6.28
N VAL A 130 -16.30 10.83 5.92
CA VAL A 130 -16.35 9.57 6.67
C VAL A 130 -15.19 9.56 7.66
N ASP A 131 -15.48 9.39 8.95
CA ASP A 131 -14.43 9.25 9.95
C ASP A 131 -13.89 7.81 9.88
N ALA A 132 -12.71 7.69 9.29
CA ALA A 132 -12.09 6.42 8.97
C ALA A 132 -10.58 6.49 9.09
N LYS A 133 -10.00 5.38 9.53
CA LYS A 133 -8.56 5.19 9.63
C LYS A 133 -8.18 3.84 9.05
N ALA A 134 -7.37 3.84 8.01
CA ALA A 134 -6.78 2.62 7.48
C ALA A 134 -5.34 2.48 7.98
N ALA A 135 -5.03 1.34 8.59
CA ALA A 135 -3.69 0.95 9.01
C ALA A 135 -3.21 -0.23 8.17
N ALA A 136 -1.92 -0.22 7.85
CA ALA A 136 -1.26 -1.32 7.15
C ALA A 136 -0.59 -2.24 8.20
N ASP A 137 -1.11 -3.45 8.32
CA ASP A 137 -0.52 -4.57 9.08
C ASP A 137 0.24 -5.49 8.11
N PRO A 138 1.14 -6.38 8.56
CA PRO A 138 2.05 -7.13 7.68
C PRO A 138 1.39 -7.78 6.46
N ASP A 139 0.16 -8.28 6.61
CA ASP A 139 -0.56 -9.03 5.55
C ASP A 139 -1.93 -8.43 5.18
N VAL A 140 -2.41 -7.41 5.90
CA VAL A 140 -3.75 -6.84 5.73
C VAL A 140 -3.77 -5.33 5.92
N ILE A 141 -4.77 -4.67 5.35
CA ILE A 141 -5.16 -3.30 5.65
C ILE A 141 -6.38 -3.37 6.56
N ALA A 142 -6.24 -2.90 7.79
CA ALA A 142 -7.34 -2.73 8.72
C ALA A 142 -7.96 -1.35 8.50
N LEU A 143 -9.14 -1.29 7.88
CA LEU A 143 -9.93 -0.08 7.72
C LEU A 143 -10.95 0.00 8.86
N ARG A 144 -10.71 0.93 9.80
CA ARG A 144 -11.59 1.21 10.93
C ARG A 144 -12.48 2.40 10.60
N LEU A 145 -13.79 2.22 10.74
CA LEU A 145 -14.82 3.24 10.59
C LEU A 145 -15.30 3.60 11.99
N GLU A 146 -15.08 4.85 12.39
CA GLU A 146 -15.34 5.33 13.75
C GLU A 146 -16.52 6.30 13.76
N GLY A 147 -17.24 6.37 14.87
CA GLY A 147 -18.23 7.41 15.12
C GLY A 147 -19.46 6.90 15.84
N ASP A 148 -20.16 7.84 16.44
CA ASP A 148 -21.37 7.58 17.22
C ASP A 148 -22.33 6.67 16.47
N HIS A 149 -22.68 5.56 17.12
CA HIS A 149 -23.60 4.56 16.59
C HIS A 149 -23.29 4.08 15.17
N LEU A 150 -21.99 4.02 14.81
CA LEU A 150 -21.51 3.61 13.49
C LEU A 150 -21.97 4.50 12.33
N ALA A 151 -22.22 5.78 12.57
CA ALA A 151 -22.62 6.73 11.53
C ALA A 151 -21.66 6.75 10.32
N SER A 152 -20.34 6.68 10.55
CA SER A 152 -19.36 6.60 9.47
C SER A 152 -19.46 5.30 8.66
N ALA A 153 -19.85 4.18 9.29
CA ALA A 153 -20.06 2.93 8.58
C ALA A 153 -21.29 2.99 7.66
N VAL A 154 -22.35 3.67 8.10
CA VAL A 154 -23.52 3.96 7.26
C VAL A 154 -23.13 4.84 6.09
N ARG A 155 -22.49 5.99 6.35
CA ARG A 155 -22.04 6.92 5.29
C ARG A 155 -21.08 6.27 4.30
N PHE A 156 -20.19 5.40 4.77
CA PHE A 156 -19.33 4.59 3.92
C PHE A 156 -20.13 3.72 2.95
N ALA A 157 -21.16 3.02 3.42
CA ALA A 157 -22.01 2.21 2.55
C ALA A 157 -22.85 3.05 1.58
N GLU A 158 -23.34 4.21 2.02
CA GLU A 158 -24.05 5.19 1.16
C GLU A 158 -23.17 5.62 -0.01
N LEU A 159 -21.91 5.98 0.25
CA LEU A 159 -20.92 6.32 -0.79
C LEU A 159 -20.72 5.18 -1.78
N LEU A 160 -20.81 3.93 -1.32
CA LEU A 160 -20.70 2.75 -2.18
C LEU A 160 -22.00 2.38 -2.90
N GLY A 161 -23.05 3.20 -2.78
CA GLY A 161 -24.33 3.04 -3.47
C GLY A 161 -25.37 2.23 -2.71
N ALA A 162 -25.24 2.12 -1.38
CA ALA A 162 -26.20 1.42 -0.52
C ALA A 162 -26.85 2.38 0.51
N PRO A 163 -27.73 3.31 0.07
CA PRO A 163 -28.31 4.34 0.95
C PRO A 163 -29.16 3.79 2.10
N ASP A 164 -29.78 2.63 1.91
CA ASP A 164 -30.67 2.01 2.91
C ASP A 164 -29.97 0.91 3.73
N ILE A 165 -28.63 0.93 3.83
CA ILE A 165 -27.86 -0.15 4.48
C ILE A 165 -28.30 -0.38 5.94
N ALA A 166 -28.72 0.69 6.62
CA ALA A 166 -29.12 0.68 8.02
C ALA A 166 -30.64 0.58 8.22
N LEU A 167 -31.42 0.46 7.13
CA LEU A 167 -32.86 0.38 7.22
C LEU A 167 -33.29 -0.77 8.13
N ASP A 168 -34.21 -0.45 9.05
CA ASP A 168 -34.76 -1.31 10.09
C ASP A 168 -33.76 -1.80 11.16
N LEU A 169 -32.54 -1.23 11.24
CA LEU A 169 -31.54 -1.60 12.25
C LEU A 169 -31.57 -0.65 13.45
N LYS A 170 -31.57 -1.23 14.67
CA LYS A 170 -31.38 -0.49 15.92
C LYS A 170 -29.89 -0.46 16.31
N LEU A 171 -29.15 0.53 15.81
CA LEU A 171 -27.69 0.61 15.94
C LEU A 171 -27.17 0.86 17.37
N VAL A 172 -28.01 1.36 18.28
CA VAL A 172 -27.66 1.46 19.71
C VAL A 172 -27.39 0.07 20.33
N GLY A 173 -28.09 -0.96 19.85
CA GLY A 173 -27.99 -2.32 20.36
C GLY A 173 -26.91 -3.15 19.64
N PRO A 174 -26.33 -4.16 20.33
CA PRO A 174 -25.30 -5.01 19.73
C PRO A 174 -25.83 -5.77 18.49
N ARG A 175 -27.08 -6.25 18.53
CA ARG A 175 -27.69 -6.95 17.39
C ARG A 175 -27.77 -6.09 16.13
N GLY A 176 -28.10 -4.81 16.26
CA GLY A 176 -28.16 -3.89 15.11
C GLY A 176 -26.77 -3.63 14.53
N ARG A 177 -25.76 -3.46 15.38
CA ARG A 177 -24.35 -3.30 14.98
C ARG A 177 -23.83 -4.52 14.24
N TYR A 178 -24.03 -5.73 14.79
CA TYR A 178 -23.63 -6.96 14.10
C TYR A 178 -24.31 -7.12 12.74
N ARG A 179 -25.62 -6.82 12.62
CA ARG A 179 -26.32 -6.87 11.34
C ARG A 179 -25.81 -5.83 10.34
N LEU A 180 -25.46 -4.63 10.81
CA LEU A 180 -24.82 -3.63 9.95
C LEU A 180 -23.47 -4.12 9.45
N ALA A 181 -22.67 -4.73 10.32
CA ALA A 181 -21.38 -5.32 9.97
C ALA A 181 -21.51 -6.39 8.89
N GLU A 182 -22.44 -7.35 9.05
CA GLU A 182 -22.74 -8.36 8.04
C GLU A 182 -23.14 -7.71 6.71
N ARG A 183 -24.03 -6.71 6.72
CA ARG A 183 -24.47 -6.02 5.50
C ARG A 183 -23.31 -5.32 4.79
N ILE A 184 -22.43 -4.66 5.54
CA ILE A 184 -21.23 -4.01 4.99
C ILE A 184 -20.25 -5.06 4.47
N GLU A 185 -20.05 -6.17 5.17
CA GLU A 185 -19.23 -7.29 4.72
C GLU A 185 -19.67 -7.80 3.35
N TYR A 186 -20.97 -8.03 3.17
CA TYR A 186 -21.54 -8.44 1.88
C TYR A 186 -21.35 -7.38 0.79
N LEU A 187 -21.56 -6.10 1.13
CA LEU A 187 -21.39 -4.99 0.20
C LEU A 187 -19.94 -4.93 -0.31
N VAL A 188 -18.97 -4.93 0.60
CA VAL A 188 -17.55 -4.86 0.24
C VAL A 188 -17.11 -6.13 -0.48
N THR A 189 -17.55 -7.31 -0.04
CA THR A 189 -17.29 -8.58 -0.74
C THR A 189 -17.77 -8.55 -2.19
N ARG A 190 -18.95 -7.96 -2.45
CA ARG A 190 -19.45 -7.80 -3.83
C ARG A 190 -18.59 -6.86 -4.65
N ILE A 191 -18.07 -5.78 -4.05
CA ILE A 191 -17.22 -4.79 -4.75
C ILE A 191 -15.85 -5.37 -5.07
N THR A 192 -15.25 -6.09 -4.13
CA THR A 192 -13.90 -6.66 -4.27
C THR A 192 -13.89 -8.00 -4.99
N GLY A 193 -15.06 -8.64 -5.15
CA GLY A 193 -15.20 -9.98 -5.76
C GLY A 193 -14.63 -11.12 -4.90
N SER A 194 -14.30 -10.87 -3.63
CA SER A 194 -13.72 -11.85 -2.72
C SER A 194 -14.13 -11.59 -1.28
N PRO A 195 -14.24 -12.63 -0.42
CA PRO A 195 -14.69 -12.48 0.96
C PRO A 195 -13.83 -11.48 1.75
N VAL A 196 -14.49 -10.56 2.45
CA VAL A 196 -13.91 -9.63 3.41
C VAL A 196 -14.41 -9.99 4.81
N ASN A 197 -13.63 -9.70 5.84
CA ASN A 197 -14.07 -9.87 7.23
C ASN A 197 -14.43 -8.50 7.84
N ALA A 198 -15.62 -8.38 8.42
CA ALA A 198 -16.05 -7.19 9.14
C ALA A 198 -16.28 -7.52 10.63
N VAL A 199 -15.68 -6.72 11.51
CA VAL A 199 -15.81 -6.89 12.97
C VAL A 199 -16.26 -5.58 13.60
N THR A 200 -17.23 -5.64 14.51
CA THR A 200 -17.64 -4.49 15.31
C THR A 200 -17.04 -4.55 16.70
N GLU A 201 -16.55 -3.40 17.18
CA GLU A 201 -16.13 -3.20 18.55
C GLU A 201 -17.09 -2.21 19.21
N ALA A 202 -17.53 -2.53 20.43
CA ALA A 202 -18.38 -1.64 21.19
C ALA A 202 -17.58 -0.49 21.79
N ALA A 203 -18.23 0.67 21.90
CA ALA A 203 -17.69 1.83 22.57
C ALA A 203 -17.21 1.48 23.99
N CYS A 204 -16.09 2.05 24.40
CA CYS A 204 -15.57 2.01 25.75
C CYS A 204 -15.33 3.43 26.26
N ALA A 205 -14.86 3.59 27.50
CA ALA A 205 -14.63 4.92 28.09
C ALA A 205 -13.62 5.80 27.31
N HIS A 206 -12.92 5.24 26.32
CA HIS A 206 -11.84 5.87 25.59
C HIS A 206 -12.02 5.84 24.06
N ALA A 207 -13.10 5.25 23.55
CA ALA A 207 -13.32 5.11 22.11
C ALA A 207 -14.80 4.86 21.80
N ASP A 208 -15.27 5.40 20.68
CA ASP A 208 -16.63 5.20 20.18
C ASP A 208 -16.84 3.79 19.62
N ASP A 209 -18.08 3.48 19.24
CA ASP A 209 -18.40 2.29 18.47
C ASP A 209 -17.60 2.31 17.16
N SER A 210 -17.05 1.17 16.77
CA SER A 210 -16.31 1.07 15.51
C SER A 210 -16.62 -0.21 14.74
N LEU A 211 -16.45 -0.11 13.42
CA LEU A 211 -16.50 -1.24 12.52
C LEU A 211 -15.16 -1.31 11.78
N SER A 212 -14.48 -2.45 11.90
CA SER A 212 -13.21 -2.71 11.26
C SER A 212 -13.40 -3.70 10.11
N LEU A 213 -12.89 -3.35 8.93
CA LEU A 213 -12.77 -4.22 7.77
C LEU A 213 -11.31 -4.66 7.63
N TYR A 214 -11.08 -5.95 7.49
CA TYR A 214 -9.76 -6.51 7.22
C TYR A 214 -9.65 -6.89 5.75
N LEU A 215 -8.84 -6.14 5.02
CA LEU A 215 -8.71 -6.22 3.57
C LEU A 215 -7.31 -6.71 3.19
N SER A 216 -7.20 -7.60 2.21
CA SER A 216 -5.93 -7.75 1.49
C SER A 216 -5.59 -6.47 0.73
N VAL A 217 -4.32 -6.31 0.33
CA VAL A 217 -3.90 -5.14 -0.45
C VAL A 217 -4.68 -4.97 -1.75
N ASP A 218 -5.01 -6.06 -2.45
CA ASP A 218 -5.75 -6.00 -3.72
C ASP A 218 -7.22 -5.64 -3.49
N GLN A 219 -7.84 -6.14 -2.42
CA GLN A 219 -9.21 -5.75 -2.03
C GLN A 219 -9.28 -4.26 -1.68
N ALA A 220 -8.31 -3.77 -0.92
CA ALA A 220 -8.21 -2.36 -0.55
C ALA A 220 -7.95 -1.44 -1.75
N ASP A 221 -7.15 -1.88 -2.72
CA ASP A 221 -6.88 -1.17 -3.97
C ASP A 221 -8.14 -1.06 -4.84
N LEU A 222 -8.89 -2.16 -5.01
CA LEU A 222 -10.19 -2.13 -5.72
C LEU A 222 -11.19 -1.19 -5.05
N LEU A 223 -11.27 -1.23 -3.71
CA LEU A 223 -12.13 -0.32 -2.96
C LEU A 223 -11.71 1.14 -3.13
N LEU A 224 -10.41 1.42 -3.09
CA LEU A 224 -9.85 2.75 -3.31
C LEU A 224 -10.18 3.27 -4.72
N GLN A 225 -9.95 2.45 -5.75
CA GLN A 225 -10.30 2.77 -7.13
C GLN A 225 -11.78 3.09 -7.26
N ARG A 226 -12.66 2.27 -6.67
CA ARG A 226 -14.11 2.51 -6.67
C ARG A 226 -14.45 3.86 -6.05
N LEU A 227 -13.87 4.20 -4.90
CA LEU A 227 -14.08 5.48 -4.23
C LEU A 227 -13.62 6.66 -5.10
N THR A 228 -12.44 6.57 -5.71
CA THR A 228 -11.90 7.61 -6.60
C THR A 228 -12.71 7.76 -7.90
N HIS A 229 -13.28 6.68 -8.44
CA HIS A 229 -14.09 6.74 -9.66
C HIS A 229 -15.43 7.45 -9.45
N LEU A 230 -16.04 7.33 -8.28
CA LEU A 230 -17.27 8.06 -7.94
C LEU A 230 -17.12 9.59 -8.03
N THR A 231 -15.88 10.10 -8.00
CA THR A 231 -15.57 11.53 -8.13
C THR A 231 -15.75 12.07 -9.55
N ARG A 232 -15.65 11.22 -10.58
CA ARG A 232 -15.73 11.70 -11.98
C ARG A 232 -17.15 11.84 -12.52
N ASP A 233 -18.12 11.20 -11.88
CA ASP A 233 -19.50 11.15 -12.36
C ASP A 233 -20.45 12.10 -11.61
N SER A 234 -19.95 12.94 -10.70
CA SER A 234 -20.75 14.05 -10.14
C SER A 234 -20.79 15.20 -11.14
N PRO A 235 -21.96 15.54 -11.74
CA PRO A 235 -22.09 16.75 -12.53
C PRO A 235 -21.77 17.96 -11.65
N ALA A 236 -20.96 18.88 -12.16
CA ALA A 236 -20.79 20.19 -11.54
C ALA A 236 -22.17 20.82 -11.31
N PRO A 237 -22.40 21.55 -10.19
CA PRO A 237 -23.61 22.35 -10.07
C PRO A 237 -23.61 23.33 -11.25
N ASP A 238 -24.62 23.23 -12.11
CA ASP A 238 -24.86 24.19 -13.18
C ASP A 238 -24.85 25.59 -12.57
N GLY A 239 -23.78 26.32 -12.88
CA GLY A 239 -23.67 27.72 -12.52
C GLY A 239 -24.86 28.44 -13.15
N GLU A 240 -25.64 29.07 -12.29
CA GLU A 240 -26.60 30.09 -12.66
C GLU A 240 -25.95 31.08 -13.63
N ASP A 241 -26.36 31.05 -14.90
CA ASP A 241 -26.15 32.19 -15.78
C ASP A 241 -27.33 32.32 -16.74
N GLN A 242 -28.31 33.11 -16.30
CA GLN A 242 -29.16 33.89 -17.20
C GLN A 242 -29.74 35.08 -16.43
N ALA A 243 -28.92 36.13 -16.32
CA ALA A 243 -29.42 37.47 -16.13
C ALA A 243 -30.34 37.85 -17.31
N PRO A 244 -31.50 38.48 -17.08
CA PRO A 244 -32.35 38.94 -18.17
C PRO A 244 -31.68 40.09 -18.94
N PRO A 245 -31.88 40.20 -20.26
CA PRO A 245 -31.30 41.27 -21.04
C PRO A 245 -31.88 42.62 -20.62
N ALA A 246 -30.99 43.57 -20.36
CA ALA A 246 -31.33 44.98 -20.20
C ALA A 246 -32.04 45.47 -21.47
N SER A 247 -33.32 45.79 -21.32
CA SER A 247 -34.09 46.50 -22.34
C SER A 247 -33.93 47.99 -22.07
N GLY A 248 -32.98 48.63 -22.73
CA GLY A 248 -33.10 50.03 -23.12
C GLY A 248 -33.42 50.04 -24.61
N ASP A 249 -34.51 50.66 -25.05
CA ASP A 249 -34.51 52.10 -25.37
C ASP A 249 -35.89 52.59 -25.85
N GLU A 250 -36.09 53.90 -25.67
CA GLU A 250 -36.92 54.84 -26.44
C GLU A 250 -38.46 54.70 -26.52
N SER A 251 -39.17 55.56 -25.77
CA SER A 251 -39.85 56.77 -26.30
C SER A 251 -40.41 57.65 -25.18
#